data_AF-A0A4R1K4A2-F1
#
_entry.id   AF-A0A4R1K4A2-F1
#
_cell.length_a   1.000
_cell.length_b   1.000
_cell.length_c   1.000
_cell.angle_alpha   90.00
_cell.angle_beta   90.00
_cell.angle_gamma   90.00
#
_symmetry.space_group_name_H-M   'P 1'
#
loop_
_entity.id
_entity.type
_entity.pdbx_description
1 polymer ?
#
loop_
_entity_poly.entity_id
_entity_poly.type
_entity_poly.pdbx_seq_one_letter_code
_entity_poly.pdbx_strand_id
1 'polypeptide(L)'
;MLNNPIEAWHDAFCSIRSRSGDGSSGITWDVMQGELAKVKHAILALPKKQLDIGMVMFAPDDVQGKYLERTAQFIYRQMLELNPNWGKSLKQIRRVSLLVDVVMIKCRRELNDPQAMVSNTEIAATIGVSASAYSRDYQAYVEQTVEQLKPVATDALMVVENVCSNIRQQYQIAC
;
A
#
# COMPACT_ATOMS: atom_id res chain seq x y z
N MET A 1 15.50 -14.16 10.77
CA MET A 1 16.06 -12.91 10.24
C MET A 1 14.88 -12.02 9.91
N LEU A 2 14.81 -10.79 10.43
CA LEU A 2 13.81 -9.83 9.97
C LEU A 2 14.15 -9.52 8.51
N ASN A 3 13.27 -9.89 7.58
CA ASN A 3 13.47 -9.59 6.17
C ASN A 3 13.59 -8.07 6.01
N ASN A 4 14.59 -7.63 5.26
CA ASN A 4 14.73 -6.21 4.93
C ASN A 4 13.40 -5.75 4.30
N PRO A 5 12.78 -4.65 4.75
CA PRO A 5 11.48 -4.22 4.26
C PRO A 5 11.42 -4.06 2.73
N ILE A 6 12.56 -3.71 2.12
CA ILE A 6 12.71 -3.57 0.67
C ILE A 6 12.70 -4.93 -0.04
N GLU A 7 13.40 -5.91 0.53
CA GLU A 7 13.42 -7.28 0.02
C GLU A 7 12.05 -7.93 0.18
N ALA A 8 11.36 -7.65 1.28
CA ALA A 8 10.01 -8.14 1.52
C ALA A 8 8.96 -7.51 0.58
N TRP A 9 9.07 -6.22 0.25
CA TRP A 9 8.22 -5.62 -0.79
C TRP A 9 8.50 -6.28 -2.15
N HIS A 10 9.78 -6.44 -2.52
CA HIS A 10 10.15 -7.17 -3.73
C HIS A 10 9.50 -8.58 -3.77
N ASP A 11 9.65 -9.36 -2.70
CA ASP A 11 9.14 -10.74 -2.64
C ASP A 11 7.60 -10.78 -2.73
N ALA A 12 6.92 -9.83 -2.06
CA ALA A 12 5.49 -9.67 -2.16
C ALA A 12 5.04 -9.30 -3.59
N PHE A 13 5.75 -8.38 -4.25
CA PHE A 13 5.48 -8.01 -5.64
C PHE A 13 5.63 -9.21 -6.57
N CYS A 14 6.73 -9.94 -6.46
CA CYS A 14 7.01 -11.10 -7.30
C CYS A 14 6.01 -12.25 -7.01
N SER A 15 5.55 -12.41 -5.76
CA SER A 15 4.46 -13.34 -5.40
C SER A 15 3.10 -12.92 -5.99
N ILE A 16 2.76 -11.63 -5.98
CA ILE A 16 1.52 -11.12 -6.59
C ILE A 16 1.55 -11.34 -8.10
N ARG A 17 2.67 -11.01 -8.76
CA ARG A 17 2.79 -11.05 -10.23
C ARG A 17 2.99 -12.45 -10.80
N SER A 18 3.65 -13.36 -10.08
CA SER A 18 3.72 -14.79 -10.46
C SER A 18 2.35 -15.47 -10.46
N ARG A 19 1.40 -14.99 -9.63
CA ARG A 19 0.02 -15.50 -9.55
C ARG A 19 -0.91 -14.92 -10.61
N SER A 20 -0.59 -13.74 -11.17
CA SER A 20 -1.45 -13.08 -12.18
C SER A 20 -1.47 -13.76 -13.55
N GLY A 21 -0.83 -14.92 -13.73
CA GLY A 21 -1.09 -15.81 -14.85
C GLY A 21 -0.82 -15.21 -16.23
N ASP A 22 0.03 -14.18 -16.32
CA ASP A 22 0.37 -13.48 -17.56
C ASP A 22 1.19 -14.35 -18.54
N GLY A 23 1.34 -15.65 -18.27
CA GLY A 23 1.96 -16.61 -19.18
C GLY A 23 3.41 -16.29 -19.52
N SER A 24 4.07 -15.40 -18.77
CA SER A 24 5.48 -15.07 -18.95
C SER A 24 6.39 -16.17 -18.37
N SER A 25 6.15 -17.41 -18.82
CA SER A 25 7.02 -18.56 -18.62
C SER A 25 8.32 -18.34 -19.39
N GLY A 26 9.39 -18.01 -18.68
CA GLY A 26 10.71 -17.95 -19.29
C GLY A 26 11.82 -17.56 -18.33
N ILE A 27 11.49 -16.85 -17.26
CA ILE A 27 12.48 -16.40 -16.28
C ILE A 27 12.13 -17.03 -14.95
N THR A 28 12.97 -17.99 -14.54
CA THR A 28 12.85 -18.63 -13.24
C THR A 28 13.02 -17.58 -12.14
N TRP A 29 12.31 -17.79 -11.02
CA TRP A 29 12.43 -17.01 -9.79
C TRP A 29 13.91 -16.73 -9.40
N ASP A 30 14.79 -17.68 -9.69
CA ASP A 30 16.23 -17.61 -9.42
C ASP A 30 16.96 -16.52 -10.23
N VAL A 31 16.51 -16.22 -11.45
CA VAL A 31 17.06 -15.13 -12.28
C VAL A 31 16.62 -13.77 -11.76
N MET A 32 15.37 -13.65 -11.30
CA MET A 32 14.88 -12.44 -10.62
C MET A 32 15.63 -12.22 -9.29
N GLN A 33 16.00 -13.28 -8.57
CA GLN A 33 16.83 -13.21 -7.37
C GLN A 33 18.26 -12.73 -7.69
N GLY A 34 18.85 -13.10 -8.83
CA GLY A 34 20.13 -12.55 -9.29
C GLY A 34 20.08 -11.04 -9.57
N GLU A 35 18.90 -10.53 -9.94
CA GLU A 35 18.65 -9.12 -10.28
C GLU A 35 17.99 -8.32 -9.14
N LEU A 36 17.94 -8.91 -7.92
CA LEU A 36 17.45 -8.30 -6.68
C LEU A 36 18.01 -6.89 -6.46
N ALA A 37 19.28 -6.67 -6.82
CA ALA A 37 19.93 -5.38 -6.69
C ALA A 37 19.23 -4.30 -7.54
N LYS A 38 18.86 -4.60 -8.80
CA LYS A 38 18.21 -3.63 -9.70
C LYS A 38 16.83 -3.23 -9.19
N VAL A 39 16.03 -4.19 -8.73
CA VAL A 39 14.70 -3.91 -8.17
C VAL A 39 14.80 -3.15 -6.84
N LYS A 40 15.73 -3.56 -5.97
CA LYS A 40 16.02 -2.85 -4.71
C LYS A 40 16.44 -1.40 -4.95
N HIS A 41 17.31 -1.16 -5.93
CA HIS A 41 17.72 0.19 -6.31
C HIS A 41 16.54 1.02 -6.83
N ALA A 42 15.65 0.43 -7.63
CA ALA A 42 14.45 1.11 -8.12
C ALA A 42 13.51 1.52 -6.98
N ILE A 43 13.26 0.62 -6.02
CA ILE A 43 12.46 0.91 -4.83
C ILE A 43 13.10 2.05 -4.03
N LEU A 44 14.41 1.99 -3.77
CA LEU A 44 15.12 3.01 -2.99
C LEU A 44 15.20 4.37 -3.71
N ALA A 45 15.12 4.39 -5.03
CA ALA A 45 15.11 5.60 -5.85
C ALA A 45 13.73 6.28 -5.93
N LEU A 46 12.67 5.64 -5.40
CA LEU A 46 11.35 6.25 -5.38
C LEU A 46 11.36 7.58 -4.60
N PRO A 47 10.61 8.59 -5.06
CA PRO A 47 10.27 9.76 -4.27
C PRO A 47 9.82 9.34 -2.87
N LYS A 48 10.29 10.05 -1.83
CA LYS A 48 10.07 9.68 -0.43
C LYS A 48 8.61 9.29 -0.11
N LYS A 49 7.65 10.07 -0.62
CA LYS A 49 6.22 9.83 -0.43
C LYS A 49 5.75 8.52 -1.08
N GLN A 50 6.21 8.22 -2.30
CA GLN A 50 5.92 6.96 -3.00
C GLN A 50 6.59 5.77 -2.32
N LEU A 51 7.82 5.92 -1.81
CA LEU A 51 8.48 4.90 -1.01
C LEU A 51 7.70 4.60 0.27
N ASP A 52 7.39 5.62 1.08
CA ASP A 52 6.71 5.42 2.37
C ASP A 52 5.32 4.77 2.17
N ILE A 53 4.53 5.22 1.18
CA ILE A 53 3.21 4.65 0.88
C ILE A 53 3.34 3.25 0.25
N GLY A 54 4.20 3.07 -0.74
CA GLY A 54 4.40 1.79 -1.42
C GLY A 54 4.82 0.68 -0.45
N MET A 55 5.70 1.00 0.51
CA MET A 55 6.09 0.06 1.57
C MET A 55 4.89 -0.40 2.41
N VAL A 56 3.99 0.50 2.78
CA VAL A 56 2.79 0.15 3.58
C VAL A 56 1.76 -0.62 2.75
N MET A 57 1.62 -0.31 1.47
CA MET A 57 0.62 -0.98 0.62
C MET A 57 1.05 -2.37 0.16
N PHE A 58 2.36 -2.62 0.03
CA PHE A 58 2.85 -3.82 -0.65
C PHE A 58 3.81 -4.67 0.19
N ALA A 59 4.48 -4.13 1.22
CA ALA A 59 5.31 -4.96 2.10
C ALA A 59 4.46 -5.69 3.17
N PRO A 60 4.90 -6.87 3.65
CA PRO A 60 4.32 -7.53 4.82
C PRO A 60 4.30 -6.65 6.08
N ASP A 61 3.30 -6.84 6.94
CA ASP A 61 3.06 -5.92 8.09
C ASP A 61 4.19 -5.94 9.12
N ASP A 62 4.85 -7.08 9.29
CA ASP A 62 5.94 -7.30 10.25
C ASP A 62 7.23 -6.56 9.89
N VAL A 63 7.35 -6.05 8.66
CA VAL A 63 8.55 -5.36 8.17
C VAL A 63 8.31 -3.89 7.81
N GLN A 64 7.09 -3.37 7.89
CA GLN A 64 6.81 -1.97 7.51
C GLN A 64 7.53 -0.95 8.41
N GLY A 65 7.77 -1.25 9.68
CA GLY A 65 8.57 -0.44 10.61
C GLY A 65 8.27 1.07 10.53
N LYS A 66 9.30 1.88 10.26
CA LYS A 66 9.20 3.36 10.19
C LYS A 66 8.31 3.89 9.05
N TYR A 67 8.05 3.08 8.02
CA TYR A 67 7.24 3.49 6.87
C TYR A 67 5.76 3.58 7.27
N LEU A 68 5.31 2.69 8.16
CA LEU A 68 3.97 2.71 8.73
C LEU A 68 3.67 4.03 9.43
N GLU A 69 4.57 4.47 10.33
CA GLU A 69 4.38 5.71 11.09
C GLU A 69 4.32 6.95 10.17
N ARG A 70 5.20 7.01 9.16
CA ARG A 70 5.24 8.14 8.22
C ARG A 70 3.98 8.21 7.35
N THR A 71 3.53 7.08 6.85
CA THR A 71 2.29 6.99 6.07
C THR A 71 1.07 7.30 6.94
N ALA A 72 1.03 6.80 8.18
CA ALA A 72 -0.02 7.13 9.13
C ALA A 72 -0.09 8.64 9.42
N GLN A 73 1.05 9.30 9.64
CA GLN A 73 1.12 10.76 9.81
C GLN A 73 0.65 11.52 8.58
N PHE A 74 0.99 11.04 7.38
CA PHE A 74 0.53 11.62 6.13
C PHE A 74 -1.00 11.55 6.02
N ILE A 75 -1.58 10.37 6.23
CA ILE A 75 -3.03 10.15 6.18
C ILE A 75 -3.74 10.99 7.24
N TYR A 76 -3.22 11.00 8.47
CA TYR A 76 -3.77 11.79 9.56
C TYR A 76 -3.89 13.27 9.20
N ARG A 77 -2.84 13.85 8.59
CA ARG A 77 -2.85 15.24 8.11
C ARG A 77 -3.89 15.46 7.02
N GLN A 78 -3.96 14.57 6.03
CA GLN A 78 -4.98 14.66 4.98
C GLN A 78 -6.40 14.63 5.55
N MET A 79 -6.68 13.75 6.51
CA MET A 79 -8.01 13.68 7.14
C MET A 79 -8.36 14.96 7.91
N LEU A 80 -7.38 15.58 8.57
CA LEU A 80 -7.57 16.87 9.24
C LEU A 80 -7.70 18.05 8.26
N GLU A 81 -7.10 17.98 7.08
CA GLU A 81 -7.32 18.95 6.01
C GLU A 81 -8.76 18.86 5.47
N LEU A 82 -9.28 17.64 5.30
CA LEU A 82 -10.66 17.41 4.87
C LEU A 82 -11.68 17.81 5.95
N ASN A 83 -11.37 17.60 7.23
CA ASN A 83 -12.21 18.03 8.34
C ASN A 83 -11.41 18.58 9.54
N PRO A 84 -11.11 19.89 9.55
CA PRO A 84 -10.31 20.52 10.60
C PRO A 84 -10.93 20.44 12.00
N ASN A 85 -12.26 20.26 12.09
CA ASN A 85 -12.95 20.20 13.38
C ASN A 85 -12.62 18.92 14.15
N TRP A 86 -12.15 17.86 13.49
CA TRP A 86 -11.75 16.63 14.17
C TRP A 86 -10.52 16.81 15.07
N GLY A 87 -9.67 17.80 14.79
CA GLY A 87 -8.53 18.15 15.64
C GLY A 87 -8.90 18.87 16.94
N LYS A 88 -10.18 19.25 17.14
CA LYS A 88 -10.60 20.11 18.25
C LYS A 88 -11.06 19.35 19.51
N SER A 89 -11.21 18.03 19.45
CA SER A 89 -11.61 17.24 20.62
C SER A 89 -10.84 15.93 20.71
N LEU A 90 -10.48 15.52 21.94
CA LEU A 90 -9.77 14.26 22.19
C LEU A 90 -10.53 13.04 21.66
N LYS A 91 -11.86 13.07 21.73
CA LYS A 91 -12.72 12.00 21.19
C LYS A 91 -12.57 11.88 19.68
N GLN A 92 -12.58 13.00 18.95
CA GLN A 92 -12.42 12.97 17.50
C GLN A 92 -10.98 12.66 17.09
N ILE A 93 -9.98 13.19 17.79
CA ILE A 93 -8.56 12.85 17.57
C ILE A 93 -8.35 11.33 17.63
N ARG A 94 -8.85 10.68 18.70
CA ARG A 94 -8.78 9.20 18.82
C ARG A 94 -9.48 8.47 17.68
N ARG A 95 -10.61 8.99 17.22
CA ARG A 95 -11.33 8.41 16.07
C ARG A 95 -10.57 8.58 14.76
N VAL A 96 -9.94 9.73 14.52
CA VAL A 96 -9.10 9.94 13.34
C VAL A 96 -7.91 8.98 13.36
N SER A 97 -7.28 8.75 14.51
CA SER A 97 -6.22 7.75 14.63
C SER A 97 -6.69 6.35 14.20
N LEU A 98 -7.89 5.92 14.59
CA LEU A 98 -8.45 4.63 14.15
C LEU A 98 -8.84 4.63 12.66
N LEU A 99 -9.30 5.76 12.13
CA LEU A 99 -9.62 5.91 10.71
C LEU A 99 -8.38 5.85 9.82
N VAL A 100 -7.22 6.28 10.31
CA VAL A 100 -5.94 6.15 9.60
C VAL A 100 -5.65 4.68 9.29
N ASP A 101 -5.82 3.80 10.28
CA ASP A 101 -5.64 2.35 10.11
C ASP A 101 -6.65 1.76 9.11
N VAL A 102 -7.92 2.19 9.21
CA VAL A 102 -8.97 1.82 8.25
C VAL A 102 -8.59 2.21 6.82
N VAL A 103 -8.11 3.44 6.62
CA VAL A 103 -7.72 3.93 5.29
C VAL A 103 -6.57 3.09 4.72
N MET A 104 -5.55 2.77 5.54
CA MET A 104 -4.44 1.92 5.12
C MET A 104 -4.91 0.52 4.72
N ILE A 105 -5.73 -0.13 5.57
CA ILE A 105 -6.24 -1.48 5.31
C ILE A 105 -7.12 -1.50 4.05
N LYS A 106 -8.02 -0.53 3.92
CA LYS A 106 -8.92 -0.42 2.77
C LYS A 106 -8.15 -0.19 1.47
N CYS A 107 -7.22 0.76 1.46
CA CYS A 107 -6.37 1.03 0.30
C CYS A 107 -5.55 -0.21 -0.11
N ARG A 108 -4.92 -0.87 0.87
CA ARG A 108 -4.13 -2.08 0.64
C ARG A 108 -4.95 -3.22 0.05
N ARG A 109 -6.16 -3.48 0.57
CA ARG A 109 -7.04 -4.53 0.03
C ARG A 109 -7.52 -4.19 -1.37
N GLU A 110 -7.97 -2.96 -1.60
CA GLU A 110 -8.45 -2.54 -2.94
C GLU A 110 -7.34 -2.58 -4.02
N LEU A 111 -6.07 -2.37 -3.65
CA LEU A 111 -4.93 -2.49 -4.57
C LEU A 111 -4.49 -3.93 -4.84
N ASN A 112 -4.53 -4.81 -3.83
CA ASN A 112 -4.00 -6.18 -3.94
C ASN A 112 -5.07 -7.22 -4.31
N ASP A 113 -6.33 -6.97 -3.95
CA ASP A 113 -7.48 -7.81 -4.27
C ASP A 113 -8.74 -6.94 -4.47
N PRO A 114 -9.00 -6.48 -5.71
CA PRO A 114 -10.15 -5.65 -6.02
C PRO A 114 -11.51 -6.29 -5.71
N GLN A 115 -11.56 -7.62 -5.52
CA GLN A 115 -12.78 -8.33 -5.14
C GLN A 115 -13.00 -8.36 -3.61
N ALA A 116 -11.96 -8.12 -2.82
CA ALA A 116 -12.01 -8.06 -1.36
C ALA A 116 -12.44 -6.67 -0.84
N MET A 117 -13.69 -6.28 -1.12
CA MET A 117 -14.26 -5.05 -0.56
C MET A 117 -14.38 -5.10 0.96
N VAL A 118 -13.82 -4.09 1.63
CA VAL A 118 -14.00 -3.90 3.07
C VAL A 118 -15.39 -3.34 3.35
N SER A 119 -16.22 -4.10 4.05
CA SER A 119 -17.59 -3.70 4.34
C SER A 119 -17.66 -2.54 5.34
N ASN A 120 -18.69 -1.70 5.22
CA ASN A 120 -18.96 -0.63 6.20
C ASN A 120 -19.12 -1.17 7.63
N THR A 121 -19.62 -2.40 7.79
CA THR A 121 -19.77 -3.05 9.10
C THR A 121 -18.42 -3.39 9.72
N GLU A 122 -17.49 -3.93 8.93
CA GLU A 122 -16.12 -4.22 9.37
C GLU A 122 -15.41 -2.93 9.79
N ILE A 123 -15.51 -1.88 8.97
CA ILE A 123 -14.89 -0.58 9.27
C ILE A 123 -15.48 0.06 10.53
N ALA A 124 -16.81 0.05 10.65
CA ALA A 124 -17.49 0.65 11.78
C ALA A 124 -17.13 -0.05 13.11
N ALA A 125 -16.96 -1.38 13.08
CA ALA A 125 -16.49 -2.15 14.22
C ALA A 125 -15.07 -1.72 14.65
N THR A 126 -14.15 -1.53 13.70
CA THR A 126 -12.77 -1.08 13.97
C THR A 126 -12.71 0.27 14.70
N ILE A 127 -13.61 1.20 14.36
CA ILE A 127 -13.62 2.54 14.97
C ILE A 127 -14.63 2.68 16.13
N GLY A 128 -15.30 1.60 16.51
CA GLY A 128 -16.23 1.55 17.64
C GLY A 128 -17.52 2.36 17.43
N VAL A 129 -18.09 2.34 16.23
CA VAL A 129 -19.38 2.99 15.90
C VAL A 129 -20.33 2.03 15.18
N SER A 130 -21.60 2.41 15.03
CA SER A 130 -22.53 1.65 14.18
C SER A 130 -22.21 1.86 12.70
N ALA A 131 -22.54 0.87 11.84
CA ALA A 131 -22.39 1.00 10.40
C ALA A 131 -23.12 2.23 9.82
N SER A 132 -24.29 2.56 10.39
CA SER A 132 -25.05 3.76 10.02
C SER A 132 -24.34 5.06 10.40
N ALA A 133 -23.71 5.12 11.58
CA ALA A 133 -22.93 6.28 11.99
C ALA A 133 -21.65 6.41 11.15
N TYR A 134 -21.00 5.30 10.82
CA TYR A 134 -19.86 5.30 9.88
C TYR A 134 -20.25 5.88 8.52
N SER A 135 -21.31 5.35 7.91
CA SER A 135 -21.76 5.77 6.57
C SER A 135 -22.09 7.26 6.53
N ARG A 136 -22.77 7.78 7.56
CA ARG A 136 -23.15 9.19 7.64
C ARG A 136 -21.97 10.13 7.91
N ASP A 137 -21.10 9.78 8.87
CA ASP A 137 -20.18 10.74 9.48
C ASP A 137 -18.74 10.61 8.96
N TYR A 138 -18.36 9.47 8.36
CA TYR A 138 -16.95 9.13 8.09
C TYR A 138 -16.68 8.58 6.69
N GLN A 139 -17.62 7.86 6.08
CA GLN A 139 -17.40 7.12 4.83
C GLN A 139 -16.82 7.99 3.70
N ALA A 140 -17.42 9.15 3.43
CA ALA A 140 -16.97 10.03 2.35
C ALA A 140 -15.51 10.48 2.52
N TYR A 141 -15.07 10.74 3.76
CA TYR A 141 -13.70 11.15 4.05
C TYR A 141 -12.71 10.00 3.87
N VAL A 142 -13.10 8.79 4.30
CA VAL A 142 -12.29 7.57 4.10
C VAL A 142 -12.13 7.29 2.61
N GLU A 143 -13.23 7.29 1.85
CA GLU A 143 -13.21 7.06 0.40
C GLU A 143 -12.35 8.10 -0.31
N GLN A 144 -12.55 9.38 -0.02
CA GLN A 144 -11.75 10.46 -0.61
C GLN A 144 -10.24 10.30 -0.30
N THR A 145 -9.89 9.92 0.93
CA THR A 145 -8.48 9.73 1.31
C THR A 145 -7.88 8.50 0.60
N VAL A 146 -8.64 7.41 0.49
CA VAL A 146 -8.23 6.21 -0.28
C VAL A 146 -8.01 6.55 -1.76
N GLU A 147 -8.93 7.28 -2.39
CA GLU A 147 -8.80 7.72 -3.79
C GLU A 147 -7.59 8.64 -4.02
N GLN A 148 -7.12 9.37 -3.00
CA GLN A 148 -5.87 10.15 -3.09
C GLN A 148 -4.61 9.30 -2.88
N LEU A 149 -4.68 8.22 -2.11
CA LEU A 149 -3.55 7.33 -1.85
C LEU A 149 -3.27 6.37 -2.99
N LYS A 150 -4.33 5.85 -3.62
CA LYS A 150 -4.25 4.85 -4.70
C LYS A 150 -3.29 5.28 -5.82
N PRO A 151 -3.40 6.49 -6.42
CA PRO A 151 -2.49 6.89 -7.49
C PRO A 151 -1.02 6.87 -7.05
N VAL A 152 -0.74 7.31 -5.83
CA VAL A 152 0.64 7.35 -5.29
C VAL A 152 1.21 5.94 -5.11
N ALA A 153 0.39 5.02 -4.62
CA ALA A 153 0.76 3.62 -4.48
C ALA A 153 0.93 2.94 -5.85
N THR A 154 0.02 3.19 -6.79
CA THR A 154 0.07 2.67 -8.16
C THR A 154 1.30 3.19 -8.90
N ASP A 155 1.66 4.47 -8.78
CA ASP A 155 2.88 5.03 -9.38
C ASP A 155 4.13 4.33 -8.84
N ALA A 156 4.19 4.10 -7.53
CA ALA A 156 5.29 3.38 -6.91
C ALA A 156 5.40 1.94 -7.45
N LEU A 157 4.26 1.27 -7.62
CA LEU A 157 4.16 -0.07 -8.19
C LEU A 157 4.63 -0.11 -9.66
N MET A 158 4.22 0.86 -10.48
CA MET A 158 4.57 0.93 -11.90
C MET A 158 6.08 1.09 -12.12
N VAL A 159 6.77 1.85 -11.26
CA VAL A 159 8.24 1.98 -11.34
C VAL A 159 8.93 0.63 -11.14
N VAL A 160 8.50 -0.12 -10.12
CA VAL A 160 9.02 -1.47 -9.83
C VAL A 160 8.69 -2.42 -10.98
N GLU A 161 7.46 -2.36 -11.49
CA GLU A 161 7.00 -3.20 -12.60
C GLU A 161 7.76 -2.96 -13.91
N ASN A 162 8.07 -1.70 -14.24
CA ASN A 162 8.87 -1.35 -15.41
C ASN A 162 10.28 -1.95 -15.33
N VAL A 163 10.92 -1.90 -14.16
CA VAL A 163 12.24 -2.50 -13.97
C VAL A 163 12.17 -4.02 -14.10
N CYS A 164 11.17 -4.66 -13.49
CA CYS A 164 10.93 -6.09 -13.64
C CYS A 164 10.63 -6.47 -15.10
N SER A 165 9.88 -5.65 -15.84
CA SER A 165 9.58 -5.87 -17.27
C SER A 165 10.85 -5.75 -18.14
N ASN A 166 11.70 -4.76 -17.87
CA ASN A 166 12.98 -4.59 -18.58
C ASN A 166 13.92 -5.76 -18.34
N ILE A 167 14.02 -6.23 -17.09
CA ILE A 167 14.75 -7.46 -16.76
C ILE A 167 14.16 -8.61 -17.58
N ARG A 168 12.81 -8.74 -17.61
CA ARG A 168 12.16 -9.80 -18.38
C ARG A 168 12.52 -9.79 -19.87
N GLN A 169 12.49 -8.63 -20.50
CA GLN A 169 12.85 -8.48 -21.91
C GLN A 169 14.32 -8.83 -22.20
N GLN A 170 15.25 -8.43 -21.32
CA GLN A 170 16.68 -8.72 -21.49
C GLN A 170 16.97 -10.23 -21.57
N TYR A 171 16.30 -11.02 -20.74
CA TYR A 171 16.47 -12.48 -20.74
C TYR A 171 15.70 -13.18 -21.87
N GLN A 172 14.55 -12.65 -22.31
CA GLN A 172 13.86 -13.17 -23.49
C GLN A 172 14.65 -12.97 -24.79
N ILE A 173 15.45 -11.90 -24.88
CA ILE A 173 16.33 -11.66 -26.03
C ILE A 173 17.60 -12.54 -25.97
N ALA A 174 17.98 -13.01 -24.78
CA ALA A 174 19.19 -13.81 -24.56
C ALA A 174 18.98 -15.34 -24.75
N CYS A 175 17.73 -15.80 -24.86
CA CYS A 175 17.33 -17.19 -25.10
C CYS A 175 16.86 -17.39 -26.55
#